data_AF-A0A542N2T2-F1
#
_entry.id   AF-A0A542N2T2-F1
#
_cell.length_a   1.000
_cell.length_b   1.000
_cell.length_c   1.000
_cell.angle_alpha   90.00
_cell.angle_beta   90.00
_cell.angle_gamma   90.00
#
_symmetry.space_group_name_H-M   'P 1'
#
loop_
_entity.id
_entity.type
_entity.pdbx_description
1 polymer ?
#
loop_
_entity_poly.entity_id
_entity_poly.type
_entity_poly.pdbx_seq_one_letter_code
_entity_poly.pdbx_strand_id
1 'polypeptide(L)'
;MSVIRMPAEGEVEDAAARLYADDRETLGYVTTHTRVTALNPEAVAAFEQLIRAVVPSLGMRRYELVTLAAAGALGSTSCRAHHGVKALGHIDADELERIARDYRTAGLAPDEVAMMAFAERLSGDSASMTSEDAAELQRLGFSDREIVDIAFAAAARNFYSRSLHALGVEPDIPPALPASLREALLKGNAHARSVTGRGAKTPSRSSCGAPSSSPGPPMRPNRSPCRTRRHPSSPTVPRAIAPRSRAAPPSGR
;
A
#
# COMPACT_ATOMS: atom_id res chain seq x y z
N MET A 1 10.22 -16.36 -10.91
CA MET A 1 9.97 -15.90 -12.31
C MET A 1 8.56 -15.33 -12.35
N SER A 2 8.36 -14.09 -12.83
CA SER A 2 7.02 -13.48 -12.92
C SER A 2 6.08 -14.30 -13.80
N VAL A 3 4.80 -14.33 -13.44
CA VAL A 3 3.74 -14.97 -14.24
C VAL A 3 3.30 -14.10 -15.42
N ILE A 4 3.82 -12.87 -15.49
CA ILE A 4 3.52 -11.89 -16.54
C ILE A 4 4.68 -11.80 -17.52
N ARG A 5 4.38 -11.71 -18.82
CA ARG A 5 5.39 -11.39 -19.84
C ARG A 5 5.93 -9.98 -19.57
N MET A 6 7.22 -9.88 -19.35
CA MET A 6 7.93 -8.61 -19.20
C MET A 6 8.37 -8.11 -20.58
N PRO A 7 7.93 -6.91 -21.03
CA PRO A 7 8.41 -6.31 -22.26
C PRO A 7 9.93 -6.07 -22.22
N ALA A 8 10.59 -6.25 -23.37
CA ALA A 8 11.97 -5.81 -23.53
C ALA A 8 12.04 -4.27 -23.64
N GLU A 9 13.23 -3.68 -23.45
CA GLU A 9 13.39 -2.22 -23.46
C GLU A 9 12.97 -1.57 -24.79
N GLY A 10 13.18 -2.26 -25.92
CA GLY A 10 12.75 -1.79 -27.24
C GLY A 10 11.25 -1.99 -27.53
N GLU A 11 10.51 -2.59 -26.60
CA GLU A 11 9.06 -2.88 -26.75
C GLU A 11 8.18 -1.95 -25.91
N VAL A 12 8.78 -1.03 -25.13
CA VAL A 12 8.05 -0.05 -24.32
C VAL A 12 8.15 1.35 -24.91
N GLU A 13 7.06 2.09 -24.85
CA GLU A 13 6.96 3.46 -25.35
C GLU A 13 6.39 4.40 -24.27
N ASP A 14 6.48 5.70 -24.51
CA ASP A 14 5.86 6.75 -23.69
C ASP A 14 6.07 6.60 -22.16
N ALA A 15 4.98 6.44 -21.42
CA ALA A 15 5.00 6.38 -19.96
C ALA A 15 5.69 5.12 -19.44
N ALA A 16 5.59 3.99 -20.14
CA ALA A 16 6.30 2.77 -19.80
C ALA A 16 7.81 2.93 -20.02
N ALA A 17 8.22 3.54 -21.13
CA ALA A 17 9.62 3.84 -21.41
C ALA A 17 10.23 4.79 -20.38
N ARG A 18 9.46 5.77 -19.89
CA ARG A 18 9.88 6.67 -18.80
C ARG A 18 10.16 5.92 -17.50
N LEU A 19 9.30 4.98 -17.10
CA LEU A 19 9.54 4.17 -15.90
C LEU A 19 10.85 3.39 -16.00
N TYR A 20 11.19 2.87 -17.18
CA TYR A 20 12.45 2.17 -17.41
C TYR A 20 13.65 3.12 -17.37
N ALA A 21 13.51 4.32 -17.93
CA ALA A 21 14.54 5.34 -17.89
C ALA A 21 14.84 5.79 -16.45
N ASP A 22 13.80 6.01 -15.64
CA ASP A 22 13.93 6.42 -14.23
C ASP A 22 14.67 5.34 -13.41
N ASP A 23 14.32 4.06 -13.59
CA ASP A 23 15.03 2.94 -12.96
C ASP A 23 16.51 2.91 -13.38
N ARG A 24 16.82 3.15 -14.67
CA ARG A 24 18.20 3.19 -15.15
C ARG A 24 18.99 4.35 -14.57
N GLU A 25 18.40 5.53 -14.48
CA GLU A 25 19.06 6.71 -13.92
C GLU A 25 19.36 6.52 -12.43
N THR A 26 18.41 5.94 -11.70
CA THR A 26 18.48 5.85 -10.23
C THR A 26 19.17 4.58 -9.72
N LEU A 27 19.02 3.45 -10.41
CA LEU A 27 19.49 2.12 -9.99
C LEU A 27 20.54 1.52 -10.93
N GLY A 28 20.69 2.05 -12.15
CA GLY A 28 21.58 1.51 -13.18
C GLY A 28 21.03 0.31 -13.96
N TYR A 29 19.82 -0.16 -13.62
CA TYR A 29 19.13 -1.26 -14.32
C TYR A 29 17.61 -1.16 -14.15
N VAL A 30 16.84 -1.76 -15.06
CA VAL A 30 15.38 -1.86 -14.94
C VAL A 30 15.02 -3.06 -14.06
N THR A 31 14.31 -2.79 -12.96
CA THR A 31 13.90 -3.82 -12.01
C THR A 31 12.79 -4.71 -12.59
N THR A 32 12.72 -5.96 -12.12
CA THR A 32 11.65 -6.91 -12.44
C THR A 32 10.28 -6.34 -12.09
N HIS A 33 10.15 -5.63 -10.96
CA HIS A 33 8.87 -5.02 -10.59
C HIS A 33 8.44 -3.93 -11.58
N THR A 34 9.35 -3.02 -11.96
CA THR A 34 9.09 -1.98 -12.96
C THR A 34 8.72 -2.59 -14.30
N ARG A 35 9.41 -3.65 -14.73
CA ARG A 35 9.08 -4.35 -15.98
C ARG A 35 7.65 -4.85 -16.03
N VAL A 36 7.15 -5.38 -14.91
CA VAL A 36 5.79 -5.88 -14.79
C VAL A 36 4.78 -4.74 -14.68
N THR A 37 5.03 -3.75 -13.82
CA THR A 37 4.06 -2.66 -13.58
C THR A 37 3.99 -1.64 -14.71
N ALA A 38 5.01 -1.56 -15.57
CA ALA A 38 5.01 -0.73 -16.76
C ALA A 38 3.96 -1.14 -17.81
N LEU A 39 3.32 -2.31 -17.66
CA LEU A 39 2.13 -2.68 -18.45
C LEU A 39 0.88 -1.88 -18.07
N ASN A 40 0.90 -1.15 -16.94
CA ASN A 40 -0.13 -0.22 -16.52
C ASN A 40 0.52 1.03 -15.89
N PRO A 41 1.16 1.89 -16.69
CA PRO A 41 1.89 3.04 -16.20
C PRO A 41 0.96 4.10 -15.56
N GLU A 42 -0.32 4.13 -15.93
CA GLU A 42 -1.31 5.03 -15.33
C GLU A 42 -1.57 4.68 -13.87
N ALA A 43 -1.68 3.39 -13.54
CA ALA A 43 -1.83 2.93 -12.15
C ALA A 43 -0.58 3.23 -11.32
N VAL A 44 0.62 3.09 -11.91
CA VAL A 44 1.88 3.48 -11.25
C VAL A 44 1.89 4.98 -10.95
N ALA A 45 1.53 5.81 -11.93
CA ALA A 45 1.47 7.26 -11.75
C ALA A 45 0.43 7.70 -10.70
N ALA A 46 -0.70 7.01 -10.61
CA ALA A 46 -1.71 7.25 -9.57
C ALA A 46 -1.21 6.84 -8.18
N PHE A 47 -0.53 5.69 -8.08
CA PHE A 47 0.08 5.24 -6.82
C PHE A 47 1.14 6.24 -6.33
N GLU A 48 2.01 6.73 -7.20
CA GLU A 48 2.99 7.74 -6.82
C GLU A 48 2.36 9.06 -6.38
N GLN A 49 1.23 9.47 -6.98
CA GLN A 49 0.48 10.64 -6.53
C GLN A 49 -0.04 10.46 -5.10
N LEU A 50 -0.53 9.25 -4.77
CA LEU A 50 -0.91 8.92 -3.40
C LEU A 50 0.29 9.06 -2.45
N ILE A 51 1.45 8.51 -2.81
CA ILE A 51 2.66 8.62 -1.98
C ILE A 51 3.08 10.09 -1.80
N ARG A 52 3.08 10.90 -2.87
CA ARG A 52 3.37 12.34 -2.81
C ARG A 52 2.41 13.12 -1.90
N ALA A 53 1.17 12.66 -1.75
CA ALA A 53 0.19 13.27 -0.87
C ALA A 53 0.35 12.87 0.61
N VAL A 54 0.93 11.69 0.88
CA VAL A 54 1.10 11.10 2.21
C VAL A 54 2.39 11.54 2.89
N VAL A 55 3.50 11.52 2.15
CA VAL A 55 4.85 11.79 2.70
C VAL A 55 4.99 13.14 3.44
N PRO A 56 4.40 14.27 2.99
CA PRO A 56 4.67 15.58 3.59
C PRO A 56 4.36 15.71 5.09
N SER A 57 3.36 14.99 5.61
CA SER A 57 3.03 15.05 7.05
C SER A 57 3.96 14.18 7.90
N LEU A 58 4.48 13.09 7.34
CA LEU A 58 5.30 12.12 8.07
C LEU A 58 6.79 12.44 7.99
N GLY A 59 7.22 13.00 6.85
CA GLY A 59 8.62 13.00 6.44
C GLY A 59 9.09 11.63 5.96
N MET A 60 10.20 11.61 5.20
CA MET A 60 10.68 10.39 4.56
C MET A 60 11.10 9.30 5.57
N ARG A 61 11.73 9.67 6.69
CA ARG A 61 12.13 8.70 7.73
C ARG A 61 10.94 7.89 8.22
N ARG A 62 9.87 8.56 8.70
CA ARG A 62 8.68 7.90 9.23
C ARG A 62 7.91 7.13 8.16
N TYR A 63 7.83 7.66 6.94
CA TYR A 63 7.24 6.95 5.79
C TYR A 63 7.95 5.62 5.51
N GLU A 64 9.29 5.60 5.51
CA GLU A 64 10.05 4.37 5.27
C GLU A 64 9.92 3.39 6.44
N LEU A 65 9.88 3.84 7.69
CA LEU A 65 9.62 3.00 8.86
C LEU A 65 8.26 2.30 8.78
N VAL A 66 7.18 3.04 8.50
CA VAL A 66 5.83 2.49 8.27
C VAL A 66 5.83 1.46 7.15
N THR A 67 6.52 1.79 6.06
CA THR A 67 6.59 0.95 4.87
C THR A 67 7.33 -0.36 5.14
N LEU A 68 8.44 -0.32 5.87
CA LEU A 68 9.21 -1.50 6.28
C LEU A 68 8.42 -2.40 7.22
N ALA A 69 7.72 -1.83 8.21
CA ALA A 69 6.87 -2.58 9.12
C ALA A 69 5.71 -3.29 8.37
N ALA A 70 5.01 -2.56 7.50
CA ALA A 70 3.92 -3.11 6.70
C ALA A 70 4.40 -4.20 5.74
N ALA A 71 5.53 -3.99 5.04
CA ALA A 71 6.13 -5.00 4.18
C ALA A 71 6.59 -6.24 4.95
N GLY A 72 7.12 -6.05 6.17
CA GLY A 72 7.51 -7.11 7.10
C GLY A 72 6.35 -8.01 7.51
N ALA A 73 5.22 -7.41 7.91
CA ALA A 73 4.00 -8.14 8.28
C ALA A 73 3.47 -9.02 7.13
N LEU A 74 3.63 -8.56 5.89
CA LEU A 74 3.18 -9.26 4.68
C LEU A 74 4.19 -10.30 4.16
N GLY A 75 5.41 -10.35 4.73
CA GLY A 75 6.49 -11.20 4.23
C GLY A 75 7.03 -10.77 2.86
N SER A 76 6.90 -9.49 2.49
CA SER A 76 7.30 -9.01 1.17
C SER A 76 8.78 -8.62 1.13
N THR A 77 9.63 -9.57 0.76
CA THR A 77 11.09 -9.40 0.68
C THR A 77 11.52 -8.38 -0.36
N SER A 78 10.84 -8.32 -1.52
CA SER A 78 11.07 -7.32 -2.56
C SER A 78 10.86 -5.90 -2.02
N CYS A 79 9.73 -5.67 -1.36
CA CYS A 79 9.40 -4.35 -0.82
C CYS A 79 10.33 -3.96 0.33
N ARG A 80 10.72 -4.93 1.19
CA ARG A 80 11.71 -4.68 2.25
C ARG A 80 13.08 -4.34 1.69
N ALA A 81 13.54 -5.02 0.65
CA ALA A 81 14.84 -4.72 0.04
C ALA A 81 14.85 -3.33 -0.63
N HIS A 82 13.84 -3.02 -1.44
CA HIS A 82 13.73 -1.73 -2.12
C HIS A 82 13.63 -0.55 -1.15
N HIS A 83 12.74 -0.65 -0.17
CA HIS A 83 12.58 0.41 0.83
C HIS A 83 13.73 0.44 1.84
N GLY A 84 14.46 -0.67 2.03
CA GLY A 84 15.72 -0.67 2.76
C GLY A 84 16.77 0.23 2.10
N VAL A 85 16.88 0.20 0.76
CA VAL A 85 17.79 1.12 0.04
C VAL A 85 17.33 2.57 0.16
N LYS A 86 16.02 2.84 0.01
CA LYS A 86 15.49 4.20 0.19
C LYS A 86 15.70 4.75 1.60
N ALA A 87 15.52 3.89 2.61
CA ALA A 87 15.70 4.25 4.00
C ALA A 87 17.14 4.68 4.33
N LEU A 88 18.16 4.17 3.62
CA LEU A 88 19.55 4.58 3.80
C LEU A 88 19.82 6.07 3.50
N GLY A 89 18.91 6.75 2.80
CA GLY A 89 18.97 8.21 2.64
C GLY A 89 18.57 9.00 3.89
N HIS A 90 18.01 8.33 4.91
CA HIS A 90 17.36 8.95 6.07
C HIS A 90 17.62 8.23 7.41
N ILE A 91 18.22 7.04 7.38
CA ILE A 91 18.47 6.15 8.51
C ILE A 91 19.84 5.51 8.32
N ASP A 92 20.71 5.58 9.34
CA ASP A 92 22.03 4.97 9.28
C ASP A 92 21.95 3.45 9.11
N ALA A 93 22.91 2.86 8.39
CA ALA A 93 22.88 1.44 8.05
C ALA A 93 22.78 0.52 9.28
N ASP A 94 23.50 0.85 10.36
CA ASP A 94 23.49 0.08 11.61
C ASP A 94 22.14 0.20 12.34
N GLU A 95 21.53 1.39 12.32
CA GLU A 95 20.20 1.62 12.89
C GLU A 95 19.15 0.85 12.07
N LEU A 96 19.20 0.96 10.75
CA LEU A 96 18.31 0.28 9.83
C LEU A 96 18.42 -1.24 9.93
N GLU A 97 19.62 -1.79 10.14
CA GLU A 97 19.80 -3.22 10.39
C GLU A 97 19.06 -3.65 11.67
N ARG A 98 19.22 -2.92 12.78
CA ARG A 98 18.50 -3.21 14.03
C ARG A 98 16.99 -3.14 13.83
N ILE A 99 16.50 -2.10 13.14
CA ILE A 99 15.08 -1.92 12.80
C ILE A 99 14.56 -3.10 11.97
N ALA A 100 15.33 -3.53 10.96
CA ALA A 100 14.97 -4.65 10.09
C ALA A 100 14.94 -5.99 10.84
N ARG A 101 15.78 -6.17 11.87
CA ARG A 101 15.75 -7.38 12.72
C ARG A 101 14.55 -7.36 13.67
N ASP A 102 14.42 -6.28 14.43
CA ASP A 102 13.28 -6.04 15.33
C ASP A 102 13.23 -4.56 15.75
N TYR A 103 12.29 -3.81 15.17
CA TYR A 103 12.11 -2.38 15.47
C TYR A 103 11.79 -2.09 16.93
N ARG A 104 11.23 -3.06 17.67
CA ARG A 104 10.88 -2.89 19.09
C ARG A 104 12.11 -2.78 19.99
N THR A 105 13.22 -3.36 19.57
CA THR A 105 14.49 -3.39 20.32
C THR A 105 15.59 -2.58 19.63
N ALA A 106 15.26 -1.83 18.59
CA ALA A 106 16.23 -1.13 17.75
C ALA A 106 16.77 0.19 18.34
N GLY A 107 16.22 0.65 19.45
CA GLY A 107 16.54 1.94 20.07
C GLY A 107 15.79 3.12 19.45
N LEU A 108 14.67 2.86 18.78
CA LEU A 108 13.78 3.88 18.23
C LEU A 108 13.06 4.68 19.33
N ALA A 109 12.63 5.90 19.00
CA ALA A 109 11.77 6.69 19.86
C ALA A 109 10.38 6.00 20.03
N PRO A 110 9.70 6.21 21.18
CA PRO A 110 8.43 5.54 21.45
C PRO A 110 7.34 5.77 20.39
N ASP A 111 7.28 6.96 19.81
CA ASP A 111 6.37 7.33 18.72
C ASP A 111 6.65 6.53 17.43
N GLU A 112 7.92 6.37 17.07
CA GLU A 112 8.33 5.56 15.91
C GLU A 112 7.97 4.07 16.11
N VAL A 113 8.20 3.52 17.31
CA VAL A 113 7.83 2.14 17.63
C VAL A 113 6.32 1.94 17.54
N ALA A 114 5.52 2.83 18.12
CA ALA A 114 4.06 2.73 18.10
C ALA A 114 3.50 2.86 16.67
N MET A 115 4.04 3.78 15.87
CA MET A 115 3.68 3.95 14.46
C MET A 115 4.00 2.69 13.63
N MET A 116 5.17 2.07 13.83
CA MET A 116 5.51 0.81 13.19
C MET A 116 4.60 -0.34 13.64
N ALA A 117 4.24 -0.40 14.91
CA ALA A 117 3.31 -1.40 15.44
C ALA A 117 1.90 -1.24 14.84
N PHE A 118 1.41 -0.01 14.69
CA PHE A 118 0.15 0.28 13.99
C PHE A 118 0.20 -0.23 12.55
N ALA A 119 1.28 0.06 11.81
CA ALA A 119 1.46 -0.37 10.43
C ALA A 119 1.56 -1.91 10.28
N GLU A 120 2.25 -2.58 11.21
CA GLU A 120 2.33 -4.04 11.29
C GLU A 120 0.95 -4.66 11.54
N ARG A 121 0.18 -4.11 12.50
CA ARG A 121 -1.18 -4.57 12.82
C ARG A 121 -2.15 -4.37 11.65
N LEU A 122 -2.15 -3.19 11.02
CA LEU A 122 -2.95 -2.91 9.84
C LEU A 122 -2.66 -3.90 8.71
N SER A 123 -1.40 -4.27 8.55
CA SER A 123 -0.99 -5.15 7.46
C SER A 123 -1.26 -6.63 7.73
N GLY A 124 -1.27 -7.03 9.01
CA GLY A 124 -1.48 -8.42 9.43
C GLY A 124 -2.94 -8.77 9.74
N ASP A 125 -3.67 -7.91 10.47
CA ASP A 125 -5.03 -8.16 10.94
C ASP A 125 -5.80 -6.84 11.18
N SER A 126 -6.01 -6.06 10.11
CA SER A 126 -6.73 -4.78 10.19
C SER A 126 -8.17 -4.91 10.71
N ALA A 127 -8.82 -6.08 10.53
CA ALA A 127 -10.18 -6.31 11.00
C ALA A 127 -10.28 -6.37 12.53
N SER A 128 -9.17 -6.68 13.22
CA SER A 128 -9.09 -6.68 14.67
C SER A 128 -8.78 -5.31 15.29
N MET A 129 -8.47 -4.30 14.48
CA MET A 129 -8.09 -2.99 14.97
C MET A 129 -9.28 -2.27 15.61
N THR A 130 -9.01 -1.47 16.63
CA THR A 130 -10.01 -0.69 17.36
C THR A 130 -9.60 0.78 17.41
N SER A 131 -10.47 1.63 17.98
CA SER A 131 -10.14 3.04 18.24
C SER A 131 -8.91 3.22 19.14
N GLU A 132 -8.56 2.21 19.93
CA GLU A 132 -7.41 2.27 20.84
C GLU A 132 -6.08 2.33 20.08
N ASP A 133 -6.00 1.70 18.91
CA ASP A 133 -4.80 1.73 18.05
C ASP A 133 -4.46 3.16 17.60
N ALA A 134 -5.48 3.95 17.27
CA ALA A 134 -5.31 5.36 16.92
C ALA A 134 -5.10 6.24 18.17
N ALA A 135 -5.79 5.93 19.27
CA ALA A 135 -5.65 6.67 20.52
C ALA A 135 -4.22 6.60 21.09
N GLU A 136 -3.52 5.48 20.92
CA GLU A 136 -2.11 5.37 21.31
C GLU A 136 -1.21 6.32 20.52
N LEU A 137 -1.42 6.43 19.20
CA LEU A 137 -0.68 7.39 18.38
C LEU A 137 -0.96 8.83 18.80
N GLN A 138 -2.22 9.16 19.10
CA GLN A 138 -2.60 10.49 19.60
C GLN A 138 -1.91 10.82 20.93
N ARG A 139 -1.82 9.88 21.86
CA ARG A 139 -1.11 10.06 23.14
C ARG A 139 0.38 10.33 22.96
N LEU A 140 0.97 9.84 21.86
CA LEU A 140 2.37 10.06 21.49
C LEU A 140 2.57 11.32 20.62
N GLY A 141 1.50 12.11 20.40
CA GLY A 141 1.57 13.41 19.76
C GLY A 141 1.32 13.41 18.26
N PHE A 142 0.91 12.30 17.66
CA PHE A 142 0.49 12.29 16.26
C PHE A 142 -0.85 13.02 16.10
N SER A 143 -0.91 13.92 15.12
CA SER A 143 -2.15 14.55 14.68
C SER A 143 -3.05 13.58 13.93
N ASP A 144 -4.35 13.86 13.87
CA ASP A 144 -5.29 13.07 13.06
C ASP A 144 -4.85 12.97 11.59
N ARG A 145 -4.24 14.03 11.06
CA ARG A 145 -3.70 14.04 9.71
C ARG A 145 -2.56 13.04 9.54
N GLU A 146 -1.61 12.99 10.48
CA GLU A 146 -0.51 12.03 10.45
C GLU A 146 -1.03 10.60 10.64
N ILE A 147 -2.03 10.36 11.48
CA ILE A 147 -2.62 9.02 11.68
C ILE A 147 -3.27 8.51 10.39
N VAL A 148 -4.01 9.37 9.67
CA VAL A 148 -4.55 9.05 8.34
C VAL A 148 -3.41 8.70 7.37
N ASP A 149 -2.35 9.50 7.35
CA ASP A 149 -1.22 9.29 6.45
C ASP A 149 -0.39 8.04 6.81
N ILE A 150 -0.26 7.68 8.10
CA ILE A 150 0.32 6.40 8.57
C ILE A 150 -0.52 5.22 8.04
N ALA A 151 -1.84 5.31 8.19
CA ALA A 151 -2.75 4.28 7.69
C ALA A 151 -2.67 4.16 6.15
N PHE A 152 -2.59 5.28 5.43
CA PHE A 152 -2.46 5.29 3.97
C PHE A 152 -1.11 4.79 3.50
N ALA A 153 0.00 5.13 4.16
CA ALA A 153 1.32 4.59 3.85
C ALA A 153 1.34 3.05 4.03
N ALA A 154 0.80 2.55 5.14
CA ALA A 154 0.69 1.12 5.38
C ALA A 154 -0.25 0.45 4.35
N ALA A 155 -1.42 1.01 4.08
CA ALA A 155 -2.38 0.49 3.09
C ALA A 155 -1.83 0.51 1.65
N ALA A 156 -1.09 1.55 1.27
CA ALA A 156 -0.39 1.63 -0.01
C ALA A 156 0.64 0.50 -0.13
N ARG A 157 1.38 0.21 0.96
CA ARG A 157 2.30 -0.94 0.98
C ARG A 157 1.55 -2.26 0.86
N ASN A 158 0.39 -2.38 1.49
CA ASN A 158 -0.49 -3.53 1.40
C ASN A 158 -0.96 -3.80 -0.03
N PHE A 159 -1.40 -2.76 -0.75
CA PHE A 159 -1.75 -2.85 -2.17
C PHE A 159 -0.56 -3.38 -2.97
N TYR A 160 0.58 -2.71 -2.86
CA TYR A 160 1.67 -2.94 -3.79
C TYR A 160 2.42 -4.24 -3.48
N SER A 161 2.64 -4.60 -2.21
CA SER A 161 3.22 -5.91 -1.83
C SER A 161 2.37 -7.09 -2.28
N ARG A 162 1.04 -7.03 -2.11
CA ARG A 162 0.14 -8.11 -2.54
C ARG A 162 0.06 -8.20 -4.06
N SER A 163 0.08 -7.06 -4.76
CA SER A 163 0.18 -7.03 -6.23
C SER A 163 1.45 -7.75 -6.71
N LEU A 164 2.61 -7.45 -6.13
CA LEU A 164 3.86 -8.12 -6.52
C LEU A 164 3.85 -9.62 -6.24
N HIS A 165 3.28 -10.06 -5.11
CA HIS A 165 3.09 -11.48 -4.84
C HIS A 165 2.16 -12.16 -5.86
N ALA A 166 1.03 -11.52 -6.19
CA ALA A 166 0.08 -12.04 -7.17
C ALA A 166 0.68 -12.13 -8.59
N LEU A 167 1.59 -11.21 -8.93
CA LEU A 167 2.27 -11.15 -10.22
C LEU A 167 3.55 -12.00 -10.27
N GLY A 168 3.89 -12.71 -9.17
CA GLY A 168 5.08 -13.56 -9.09
C GLY A 168 6.40 -12.82 -9.24
N VAL A 169 6.43 -11.53 -8.87
CA VAL A 169 7.63 -10.69 -9.00
C VAL A 169 8.68 -11.15 -7.97
N GLU A 170 9.84 -11.55 -8.47
CA GLU A 170 10.98 -11.88 -7.61
C GLU A 170 11.63 -10.60 -7.08
N PRO A 171 12.20 -10.61 -5.87
CA PRO A 171 12.98 -9.50 -5.35
C PRO A 171 14.21 -9.20 -6.21
N ASP A 172 14.28 -8.01 -6.81
CA ASP A 172 15.56 -7.45 -7.24
C ASP A 172 16.27 -6.95 -5.99
N ILE A 173 17.32 -7.65 -5.56
CA ILE A 173 18.07 -7.26 -4.36
C ILE A 173 19.25 -6.38 -4.80
N PRO A 174 19.24 -5.07 -4.47
CA PRO A 174 20.30 -4.19 -4.93
C PRO A 174 21.65 -4.58 -4.32
N PRO A 175 22.74 -4.63 -5.12
CA PRO A 175 24.06 -5.01 -4.61
C PRO A 175 24.62 -4.01 -3.59
N ALA A 176 24.08 -2.78 -3.56
CA ALA A 176 24.49 -1.71 -2.65
C ALA A 176 24.18 -1.99 -1.16
N LEU A 177 23.35 -2.97 -0.84
CA LEU A 177 23.03 -3.30 0.56
C LEU A 177 24.19 -4.05 1.24
N PRO A 178 24.70 -3.56 2.40
CA PRO A 178 25.61 -4.33 3.25
C PRO A 178 25.04 -5.72 3.54
N ALA A 179 25.91 -6.73 3.61
CA ALA A 179 25.48 -8.13 3.68
C ALA A 179 24.58 -8.42 4.90
N SER A 180 24.91 -7.85 6.05
CA SER A 180 24.16 -8.00 7.30
C SER A 180 22.78 -7.34 7.23
N LEU A 181 22.70 -6.13 6.67
CA LEU A 181 21.44 -5.43 6.43
C LEU A 181 20.57 -6.19 5.42
N ARG A 182 21.15 -6.67 4.32
CA ARG A 182 20.44 -7.49 3.34
C ARG A 182 19.85 -8.73 3.99
N GLU A 183 20.61 -9.43 4.83
CA GLU A 183 20.11 -10.58 5.58
C GLU A 183 18.93 -10.21 6.49
N ALA A 184 19.05 -9.11 7.24
CA ALA A 184 17.99 -8.62 8.12
C ALA A 184 16.70 -8.26 7.36
N LEU A 185 16.81 -7.65 6.18
CA LEU A 185 15.66 -7.30 5.34
C LEU A 185 14.98 -8.52 4.71
N LEU A 186 15.73 -9.58 4.39
CA LEU A 186 15.22 -10.74 3.64
C LEU A 186 14.71 -11.89 4.52
N LYS A 187 15.25 -12.08 5.73
CA LYS A 187 14.80 -13.18 6.62
C LYS A 187 13.36 -13.01 7.10
N GLY A 188 12.80 -11.80 7.02
CA GLY A 188 11.45 -11.50 7.48
C GLY A 188 11.33 -11.58 9.01
N ASN A 189 10.30 -10.93 9.57
CA ASN A 189 10.01 -11.07 10.99
C ASN A 189 9.38 -12.47 11.18
N ALA A 190 10.11 -13.40 11.81
CA ALA A 190 9.64 -14.76 12.08
C ALA A 190 8.29 -14.82 12.85
N HIS A 191 7.86 -13.71 13.43
CA HIS A 191 6.66 -13.55 14.24
C HIS A 191 5.34 -13.50 13.44
N ALA A 192 5.35 -13.18 12.13
CA ALA A 192 4.11 -13.06 11.34
C ALA A 192 3.46 -14.41 10.98
N ARG A 193 4.19 -15.53 11.14
CA ARG A 193 3.73 -16.86 10.71
C ARG A 193 2.89 -17.64 11.74
N SER A 194 2.65 -17.10 12.94
CA SER A 194 1.94 -17.85 13.99
C SER A 194 0.41 -17.67 14.03
N VAL A 195 -0.18 -16.78 13.23
CA VAL A 195 -1.62 -16.42 13.36
C VAL A 195 -2.56 -17.25 12.46
N THR A 196 -2.08 -18.19 11.65
CA THR A 196 -2.97 -19.08 10.85
C THR A 196 -3.18 -20.47 11.46
N GLY A 197 -2.74 -20.72 12.69
CA GLY A 197 -2.94 -21.98 13.41
C GLY A 197 -4.20 -22.02 14.28
N ARG A 198 -5.39 -21.73 13.75
CA ARG A 198 -6.65 -22.06 14.44
C ARG A 198 -7.36 -23.19 13.71
N GLY A 199 -7.32 -24.36 14.34
CA GLY A 199 -7.91 -25.60 13.84
C GLY A 199 -9.35 -25.40 13.36
N ALA A 200 -9.60 -25.82 12.12
CA ALA A 200 -10.94 -26.04 11.62
C ALA A 200 -11.59 -27.14 12.48
N LYS A 201 -12.36 -26.74 13.49
CA LYS A 201 -13.35 -27.63 14.08
C LYS A 201 -14.45 -27.81 13.04
N THR A 202 -14.49 -29.00 12.45
CA THR A 202 -15.65 -29.51 11.71
C THR A 202 -16.91 -29.31 12.55
N PRO A 203 -17.99 -28.70 12.02
CA PRO A 203 -19.24 -28.65 12.75
C PRO A 203 -19.84 -30.06 12.77
N SER A 204 -19.92 -30.66 13.96
CA SER A 204 -20.68 -31.90 14.15
C SER A 204 -22.15 -31.60 13.94
N ARG A 205 -22.79 -32.32 13.03
CA ARG A 205 -24.26 -32.29 12.86
C ARG A 205 -24.93 -32.79 14.13
N SER A 206 -25.51 -31.90 14.91
CA SER A 206 -26.52 -32.23 15.92
C SER A 206 -27.90 -32.03 15.31
N SER A 207 -28.63 -33.13 15.12
CA SER A 207 -30.04 -33.16 14.78
C SER A 207 -30.87 -32.61 15.94
N CYS A 208 -31.57 -31.49 15.73
CA CYS A 208 -32.64 -31.04 16.62
C CYS A 208 -33.91 -30.78 15.79
N GLY A 209 -35.03 -31.20 16.38
CA GLY A 209 -36.31 -31.44 15.74
C GLY A 209 -37.01 -30.23 15.13
N ALA A 210 -37.89 -30.54 14.18
CA ALA A 210 -38.83 -29.62 13.58
C ALA A 210 -39.89 -29.14 14.60
N PRO A 211 -40.38 -27.89 14.48
CA PRO A 211 -41.69 -27.54 14.97
C PRO A 211 -42.71 -27.43 13.83
N SER A 212 -43.90 -27.93 14.16
CA SER A 212 -45.12 -28.01 13.38
C SER A 212 -45.70 -26.66 12.94
N SER A 213 -46.27 -26.67 11.75
CA SER A 213 -47.03 -25.62 11.08
C SER A 213 -48.42 -25.35 11.68
N SER A 214 -48.81 -24.08 11.75
CA SER A 214 -50.20 -23.63 11.63
C SER A 214 -50.25 -22.17 11.10
N PRO A 215 -51.20 -21.81 10.20
CA PRO A 215 -51.14 -20.58 9.43
C PRO A 215 -51.92 -19.41 10.06
N GLY A 216 -51.32 -18.21 10.07
CA GLY A 216 -51.98 -16.95 10.44
C GLY A 216 -52.73 -16.30 9.26
N PRO A 217 -53.73 -15.42 9.53
CA PRO A 217 -54.59 -14.82 8.51
C PRO A 217 -53.91 -13.70 7.70
N PRO A 218 -54.44 -13.36 6.50
CA PRO A 218 -53.71 -12.58 5.50
C PRO A 218 -53.68 -11.06 5.78
N MET A 219 -52.51 -10.46 5.56
CA MET A 219 -52.29 -9.00 5.53
C MET A 219 -53.04 -8.34 4.36
N ARG A 220 -53.75 -7.24 4.66
CA ARG A 220 -54.41 -6.37 3.67
C ARG A 220 -53.38 -5.57 2.84
N PRO A 221 -53.62 -5.33 1.54
CA PRO A 221 -52.70 -4.55 0.70
C PRO A 221 -52.87 -3.04 0.96
N ASN A 222 -51.80 -2.39 1.40
CA ASN A 222 -51.70 -0.93 1.41
C ASN A 222 -51.43 -0.43 -0.01
N ARG A 223 -52.45 0.16 -0.65
CA ARG A 223 -52.31 0.91 -1.88
C ARG A 223 -51.93 2.36 -1.54
N SER A 224 -50.69 2.72 -1.79
CA SER A 224 -50.29 4.12 -1.99
C SER A 224 -49.57 4.22 -3.33
N PRO A 225 -49.94 5.18 -4.21
CA PRO A 225 -49.45 5.23 -5.57
C PRO A 225 -48.00 5.70 -5.64
N CYS A 226 -47.20 4.95 -6.40
CA CYS A 226 -45.83 5.29 -6.80
C CYS A 226 -45.84 6.60 -7.60
N ARG A 227 -45.43 7.70 -6.98
CA ARG A 227 -45.24 8.98 -7.66
C ARG A 227 -43.83 8.98 -8.26
N THR A 228 -43.76 8.83 -9.58
CA THR A 228 -42.52 8.92 -10.36
C THR A 228 -41.91 10.32 -10.20
N ARG A 229 -40.86 10.43 -9.38
CA ARG A 229 -39.99 11.61 -9.41
C ARG A 229 -39.11 11.48 -10.67
N ARG A 230 -39.34 12.38 -11.62
CA ARG A 230 -38.42 12.62 -12.75
C ARG A 230 -37.06 13.05 -12.18
N HIS A 231 -35.99 12.38 -12.60
CA HIS A 231 -34.63 12.82 -12.37
C HIS A 231 -34.39 14.17 -13.09
N PRO A 232 -33.79 15.18 -12.43
CA PRO A 232 -33.21 16.29 -13.15
C PRO A 232 -31.96 15.82 -13.89
N SER A 233 -31.88 16.19 -15.17
CA SER A 233 -30.78 15.92 -16.08
C SER A 233 -29.43 16.38 -15.51
N SER A 234 -28.41 15.56 -15.72
CA SER A 234 -27.02 15.83 -15.34
C SER A 234 -26.53 17.20 -15.87
N PRO A 235 -25.78 17.99 -15.09
CA PRO A 235 -25.15 19.18 -15.61
C PRO A 235 -24.04 18.80 -16.60
N THR A 236 -24.12 19.41 -17.78
CA THR A 236 -23.09 19.38 -18.82
C THR A 236 -21.77 19.93 -18.29
N VAL A 237 -20.71 19.15 -18.40
CA VAL A 237 -19.33 19.59 -18.13
C VAL A 237 -18.94 20.65 -19.18
N PRO A 238 -18.50 21.86 -18.79
CA PRO A 238 -18.01 22.83 -19.75
C PRO A 238 -16.68 22.35 -20.36
N ARG A 239 -16.65 22.34 -21.69
CA ARG A 239 -15.50 22.01 -22.53
C ARG A 239 -14.33 22.95 -22.19
N ALA A 240 -13.17 22.38 -21.89
CA ALA A 240 -11.96 23.14 -21.59
C ALA A 240 -11.60 24.08 -22.76
N ILE A 241 -11.40 25.36 -22.44
CA ILE A 241 -10.92 26.38 -23.37
C ILE A 241 -9.43 26.12 -23.62
N ALA A 242 -9.06 25.86 -24.88
CA ALA A 242 -7.67 25.72 -25.28
C ALA A 242 -6.87 27.02 -25.01
N PRO A 243 -5.61 26.94 -24.57
CA PRO A 243 -4.79 28.13 -24.36
C PRO A 243 -4.50 28.83 -25.69
N ARG A 244 -4.81 30.13 -25.77
CA ARG A 244 -4.41 31.01 -26.87
C ARG A 244 -2.88 31.07 -26.94
N SER A 245 -2.31 30.78 -28.11
CA SER A 245 -0.89 30.99 -28.38
C SER A 245 -0.54 32.47 -28.19
N ARG A 246 0.45 32.74 -27.33
CA ARG A 246 1.10 34.06 -27.28
C ARG A 246 1.99 34.20 -28.50
N ALA A 247 1.72 35.22 -29.31
CA ALA A 247 2.61 35.67 -30.38
C ALA A 247 3.95 36.16 -29.78
N ALA A 248 5.05 35.79 -30.43
CA ALA A 248 6.39 36.28 -30.13
C ALA A 248 6.54 37.76 -30.52
N PRO A 249 7.34 38.56 -29.79
CA PRO A 249 7.61 39.94 -30.17
C PRO A 249 8.55 40.00 -31.39
N PRO A 250 8.46 41.09 -32.21
CA PRO A 250 9.31 41.23 -33.39
C PRO A 250 10.77 41.51 -32.99
N SER A 251 11.69 40.90 -33.71
CA SER A 251 13.12 41.18 -33.66
C SER A 251 13.40 42.59 -34.21
N GLY A 252 13.86 43.48 -33.34
CA GLY A 252 14.39 44.79 -33.71
C GLY A 252 15.76 44.67 -34.39
N ARG A 253 15.93 45.47 -35.45
CA ARG A 253 17.23 45.88 -36.00
C ARG A 253 17.74 47.10 -35.25
#